data_AF-K4N2K8-F1
#
_entry.id   AF-K4N2K8-F1
#
_cell.length_a   1.000
_cell.length_b   1.000
_cell.length_c   1.000
_cell.angle_alpha   90.00
_cell.angle_beta   90.00
_cell.angle_gamma   90.00
#
_symmetry.space_group_name_H-M   'P 1'
#
loop_
_entity.id
_entity.type
_entity.pdbx_description
1 polymer ?
#
loop_
_entity_poly.entity_id
_entity_poly.type
_entity_poly.pdbx_seq_one_letter_code
_entity_poly.pdbx_strand_id
1 'polypeptide(L)'
;VPVDVDLDTYCVDPDAVAAAITDRTRVVMPVHMAGQFADMDALDKITSDAGVALLQDAAHAHGAQWQGKRVGELGSVAAFSFQNGKLMTAGEGGAVLFPDEESYEKAFLVHSCGRPRTDRDYLHRTTGSNYRMNEFSAAVLRAQLSRLDGQIAVREQRWPLLASLLAEIPGVVPQGRDPRGDRNPHYM
;
A
#
# COMPACT_ATOMS: atom_id res chain seq x y z
N VAL A 1 -8.69 10.97 -11.22
CA VAL A 1 -8.93 12.37 -10.84
C VAL A 1 -8.05 12.65 -9.64
N PRO A 2 -7.16 13.65 -9.66
CA PRO A 2 -6.38 14.00 -8.47
C PRO A 2 -7.31 14.55 -7.39
N VAL A 3 -7.00 14.23 -6.15
CA VAL A 3 -7.72 14.67 -4.95
C VAL A 3 -6.68 15.22 -3.98
N ASP A 4 -7.05 16.24 -3.21
CA ASP A 4 -6.12 16.87 -2.27
C ASP A 4 -5.81 15.96 -1.08
N VAL A 5 -4.79 16.34 -0.32
CA VAL A 5 -4.32 15.61 0.86
C VAL A 5 -4.68 16.34 2.15
N ASP A 6 -4.84 15.57 3.21
CA ASP A 6 -4.88 16.12 4.56
C ASP A 6 -3.48 16.68 4.91
N LEU A 7 -3.44 17.93 5.41
CA LEU A 7 -2.19 18.66 5.63
C LEU A 7 -1.35 18.12 6.79
N ASP A 8 -1.96 17.37 7.71
CA ASP A 8 -1.27 16.81 8.88
C ASP A 8 -0.65 15.45 8.54
N THR A 9 -1.42 14.59 7.89
CA THR A 9 -1.05 13.21 7.59
C THR A 9 -0.38 13.04 6.22
N TYR A 10 -0.57 13.99 5.30
CA TYR A 10 -0.20 13.88 3.87
C TYR A 10 -0.83 12.70 3.12
N CYS A 11 -1.78 12.00 3.74
CA CYS A 11 -2.62 11.02 3.09
C CYS A 11 -3.77 11.75 2.38
N VAL A 12 -4.43 11.08 1.43
CA VAL A 12 -5.58 11.67 0.73
C VAL A 12 -6.67 12.09 1.72
N ASP A 13 -7.25 13.28 1.53
CA ASP A 13 -8.36 13.78 2.35
C ASP A 13 -9.67 13.05 2.01
N PRO A 14 -10.31 12.32 2.95
CA PRO A 14 -11.56 11.62 2.69
C PRO A 14 -12.71 12.53 2.23
N ASP A 15 -12.82 13.75 2.73
CA ASP A 15 -13.90 14.67 2.34
C ASP A 15 -13.71 15.11 0.89
N ALA A 16 -12.47 15.41 0.50
CA ALA A 16 -12.13 15.70 -0.88
C ALA A 16 -12.37 14.49 -1.81
N VAL A 17 -12.15 13.25 -1.33
CA VAL A 17 -12.48 12.03 -2.08
C VAL A 17 -13.98 11.94 -2.32
N ALA A 18 -14.79 12.10 -1.25
CA ALA A 18 -16.24 12.04 -1.34
C ALA A 18 -16.79 13.07 -2.35
N ALA A 19 -16.26 14.30 -2.33
CA ALA A 19 -16.65 15.36 -3.25
C ALA A 19 -16.24 15.09 -4.71
N ALA A 20 -15.17 14.33 -4.94
CA ALA A 20 -14.65 14.03 -6.28
C ALA A 20 -15.28 12.80 -6.95
N ILE A 21 -16.07 12.01 -6.21
CA ILE A 21 -16.76 10.83 -6.77
C ILE A 21 -17.84 11.26 -7.76
N THR A 22 -17.90 10.58 -8.89
CA THR A 22 -18.90 10.74 -9.94
C THR A 22 -19.38 9.37 -10.42
N ASP A 23 -20.41 9.35 -11.25
CA ASP A 23 -20.89 8.15 -11.95
C ASP A 23 -19.82 7.44 -12.82
N ARG A 24 -18.76 8.17 -13.20
CA ARG A 24 -17.61 7.64 -13.94
C ARG A 24 -16.51 7.08 -13.04
N THR A 25 -16.56 7.31 -11.73
CA THR A 25 -15.54 6.81 -10.80
C THR A 25 -15.66 5.29 -10.66
N ARG A 26 -14.53 4.59 -10.84
CA ARG A 26 -14.47 3.12 -10.76
C ARG A 26 -13.62 2.60 -9.62
N VAL A 27 -12.58 3.36 -9.26
CA VAL A 27 -11.63 3.01 -8.21
C VAL A 27 -11.21 4.27 -7.47
N VAL A 28 -11.12 4.20 -6.15
CA VAL A 28 -10.38 5.14 -5.30
C VAL A 28 -9.07 4.47 -4.92
N MET A 29 -7.96 5.22 -5.03
CA MET A 29 -6.62 4.69 -4.79
C MET A 29 -5.84 5.54 -3.78
N PRO A 30 -6.03 5.32 -2.46
CA PRO A 30 -5.22 6.02 -1.47
C PRO A 30 -3.77 5.55 -1.50
N VAL A 31 -2.85 6.49 -1.27
CA VAL A 31 -1.44 6.20 -1.01
C VAL A 31 -1.23 6.27 0.49
N HIS A 32 -0.62 5.24 1.07
CA HIS A 32 -0.20 5.25 2.48
C HIS A 32 1.11 6.03 2.63
N MET A 33 0.98 7.35 2.69
CA MET A 33 2.11 8.27 2.54
C MET A 33 3.10 8.14 3.70
N ALA A 34 4.39 8.10 3.37
CA ALA A 34 5.47 7.90 4.35
C ALA A 34 5.35 6.65 5.25
N GLY A 35 4.53 5.68 4.88
CA GLY A 35 4.24 4.49 5.70
C GLY A 35 3.03 4.65 6.61
N GLN A 36 2.50 5.87 6.75
CA GLN A 36 1.26 6.12 7.45
C GLN A 36 0.08 5.61 6.62
N PHE A 37 -0.86 4.92 7.26
CA PHE A 37 -2.13 4.59 6.64
C PHE A 37 -2.91 5.85 6.28
N ALA A 38 -3.62 5.81 5.15
CA ALA A 38 -4.71 6.75 4.91
C ALA A 38 -5.89 6.39 5.83
N ASP A 39 -6.88 7.28 5.98
CA ASP A 39 -8.06 6.98 6.79
C ASP A 39 -8.90 5.87 6.17
N MET A 40 -8.59 4.62 6.52
CA MET A 40 -9.20 3.46 5.91
C MET A 40 -10.65 3.28 6.33
N ASP A 41 -11.06 3.78 7.49
CA ASP A 41 -12.47 3.70 7.92
C ASP A 41 -13.33 4.63 7.07
N ALA A 42 -12.88 5.87 6.87
CA ALA A 42 -13.60 6.84 6.07
C ALA A 42 -13.62 6.42 4.59
N LEU A 43 -12.48 5.99 4.05
CA LEU A 43 -12.37 5.58 2.65
C LEU A 43 -13.16 4.31 2.34
N ASP A 44 -13.16 3.32 3.23
CA ASP A 44 -13.99 2.10 3.08
C ASP A 44 -15.48 2.44 3.08
N LYS A 45 -15.92 3.32 3.99
CA LYS A 45 -17.30 3.79 4.02
C LYS A 45 -17.68 4.54 2.74
N ILE A 46 -16.89 5.53 2.34
CA ILE A 46 -17.16 6.36 1.15
C ILE A 46 -17.25 5.49 -0.11
N THR A 47 -16.30 4.56 -0.28
CA THR A 47 -16.26 3.68 -1.44
C THR A 47 -17.40 2.66 -1.43
N SER A 48 -17.73 2.10 -0.26
CA SER A 48 -18.90 1.22 -0.09
C SER A 48 -20.22 1.92 -0.41
N ASP A 49 -20.44 3.13 0.14
CA ASP A 49 -21.66 3.91 -0.10
C ASP A 49 -21.81 4.28 -1.58
N ALA A 50 -20.69 4.51 -2.29
CA ALA A 50 -20.66 4.86 -3.70
C ALA A 50 -20.65 3.64 -4.66
N GLY A 51 -20.47 2.41 -4.16
CA GLY A 51 -20.29 1.22 -4.98
C GLY A 51 -19.01 1.24 -5.84
N VAL A 52 -17.94 1.87 -5.33
CA VAL A 52 -16.65 2.06 -6.00
C VAL A 52 -15.61 1.13 -5.38
N ALA A 53 -14.69 0.59 -6.17
CA ALA A 53 -13.62 -0.26 -5.62
C ALA A 53 -12.55 0.57 -4.89
N LEU A 54 -11.93 -0.01 -3.86
CA LEU A 54 -10.79 0.55 -3.17
C LEU A 54 -9.52 -0.24 -3.52
N LEU A 55 -8.45 0.46 -3.93
CA LEU A 55 -7.13 -0.12 -4.21
C LEU A 55 -6.07 0.65 -3.42
N GLN A 56 -5.42 0.03 -2.45
CA GLN A 56 -4.40 0.66 -1.65
C GLN A 56 -3.05 0.68 -2.39
N ASP A 57 -2.43 1.86 -2.55
CA ASP A 57 -1.00 1.96 -2.81
C ASP A 57 -0.24 1.93 -1.48
N ALA A 58 0.32 0.76 -1.19
CA ALA A 58 1.06 0.46 0.02
C ALA A 58 2.57 0.42 -0.22
N ALA A 59 3.06 1.06 -1.29
CA ALA A 59 4.49 1.08 -1.61
C ALA A 59 5.37 1.56 -0.44
N HIS A 60 4.86 2.43 0.44
CA HIS A 60 5.58 2.90 1.64
C HIS A 60 5.18 2.18 2.94
N ALA A 61 4.13 1.37 2.93
CA ALA A 61 3.47 0.86 4.13
C ALA A 61 3.80 -0.61 4.44
N HIS A 62 5.04 -1.04 4.19
CA HIS A 62 5.50 -2.38 4.55
C HIS A 62 5.41 -2.54 6.07
N GLY A 63 4.59 -3.49 6.54
CA GLY A 63 4.42 -3.80 7.95
C GLY A 63 3.64 -2.75 8.76
N ALA A 64 3.05 -1.73 8.11
CA ALA A 64 2.13 -0.81 8.77
C ALA A 64 0.89 -1.54 9.30
N GLN A 65 0.24 -0.97 10.33
CA GLN A 65 -1.02 -1.48 10.88
C GLN A 65 -2.04 -0.36 11.12
N TRP A 66 -3.31 -0.68 10.86
CA TRP A 66 -4.49 0.12 11.12
C TRP A 66 -5.47 -0.70 11.95
N GLN A 67 -5.71 -0.32 13.21
CA GLN A 67 -6.59 -1.03 14.14
C GLN A 67 -6.34 -2.55 14.20
N GLY A 68 -5.08 -2.93 14.38
CA GLY A 68 -4.59 -4.30 14.46
C GLY A 68 -4.49 -5.03 13.13
N LYS A 69 -4.95 -4.42 12.02
CA LYS A 69 -4.97 -5.02 10.68
C LYS A 69 -3.85 -4.49 9.81
N ARG A 70 -3.26 -5.37 9.01
CA ARG A 70 -2.26 -5.04 7.97
C ARG A 70 -2.98 -4.63 6.68
N VAL A 71 -2.25 -3.99 5.76
CA VAL A 71 -2.76 -3.51 4.46
C VAL A 71 -3.57 -4.59 3.69
N GLY A 72 -3.15 -5.85 3.74
CA GLY A 72 -3.84 -6.96 3.07
C GLY A 72 -5.04 -7.55 3.82
N GLU A 73 -5.36 -7.05 5.01
CA GLU A 73 -6.43 -7.57 5.89
C GLU A 73 -7.65 -6.64 5.93
N LEU A 74 -7.68 -5.61 5.08
CA LEU A 74 -8.72 -4.59 5.01
C LEU A 74 -9.74 -4.84 3.88
N GLY A 75 -9.78 -6.05 3.32
CA GLY A 75 -10.80 -6.43 2.33
C GLY A 75 -10.70 -5.74 0.97
N SER A 76 -9.62 -5.00 0.71
CA SER A 76 -9.36 -4.32 -0.56
C SER A 76 -8.07 -4.83 -1.22
N VAL A 77 -7.91 -4.57 -2.52
CA VAL A 77 -6.68 -4.86 -3.25
C VAL A 77 -5.59 -3.92 -2.74
N ALA A 78 -4.36 -4.40 -2.63
CA ALA A 78 -3.23 -3.57 -2.24
C ALA A 78 -1.97 -3.87 -3.02
N ALA A 79 -1.21 -2.84 -3.38
CA ALA A 79 0.05 -2.98 -4.12
C ALA A 79 1.25 -2.54 -3.28
N PHE A 80 2.33 -3.31 -3.34
CA PHE A 80 3.62 -3.02 -2.72
C PHE A 80 4.70 -2.84 -3.78
N SER A 81 5.70 -2.04 -3.44
CA SER A 81 6.92 -1.85 -4.23
C SER A 81 8.11 -2.36 -3.45
N PHE A 82 9.02 -3.05 -4.14
CA PHE A 82 10.28 -3.54 -3.59
C PHE A 82 11.50 -2.88 -4.26
N GLN A 83 11.30 -1.68 -4.79
CA GLN A 83 12.35 -0.84 -5.35
C GLN A 83 13.44 -0.56 -4.30
N ASN A 84 14.66 -0.22 -4.73
CA ASN A 84 15.84 -0.03 -3.87
C ASN A 84 15.61 0.84 -2.61
N GLY A 85 14.81 1.90 -2.68
CA GLY A 85 14.53 2.80 -1.56
C GLY A 85 13.49 2.27 -0.56
N LYS A 86 12.79 1.17 -0.87
CA LYS A 86 11.66 0.64 -0.08
C LYS A 86 12.14 -0.04 1.20
N LEU A 87 11.28 0.00 2.24
CA LEU A 87 11.56 -0.60 3.55
C LEU A 87 11.99 -2.07 3.44
N MET A 88 11.34 -2.80 2.54
CA MET A 88 11.82 -4.07 2.01
C MET A 88 12.21 -3.89 0.56
N THR A 89 13.37 -4.43 0.16
CA THR A 89 13.86 -4.29 -1.20
C THR A 89 14.60 -5.52 -1.71
N ALA A 90 14.54 -5.71 -3.02
CA ALA A 90 15.42 -6.61 -3.78
C ALA A 90 16.02 -5.89 -5.00
N GLY A 91 16.25 -4.59 -4.89
CA GLY A 91 16.62 -3.71 -6.01
C GLY A 91 15.39 -3.27 -6.79
N GLU A 92 14.64 -4.23 -7.32
CA GLU A 92 13.36 -4.01 -8.01
C GLU A 92 12.35 -5.12 -7.67
N GLY A 93 11.06 -4.79 -7.79
CA GLY A 93 9.97 -5.74 -7.64
C GLY A 93 8.68 -5.10 -7.13
N GLY A 94 7.64 -5.91 -7.06
CA GLY A 94 6.37 -5.54 -6.43
C GLY A 94 5.54 -6.76 -6.07
N ALA A 95 4.48 -6.53 -5.31
CA ALA A 95 3.47 -7.53 -5.01
C ALA A 95 2.09 -6.88 -5.05
N VAL A 96 1.07 -7.66 -5.39
CA VAL A 96 -0.33 -7.24 -5.26
C VAL A 96 -1.06 -8.27 -4.41
N LEU A 97 -1.74 -7.81 -3.39
CA LEU A 97 -2.61 -8.59 -2.52
C LEU A 97 -4.04 -8.43 -2.98
N PHE A 98 -4.80 -9.52 -2.90
CA PHE A 98 -6.20 -9.58 -3.31
C PHE A 98 -7.04 -10.09 -2.14
N PRO A 99 -8.26 -9.57 -1.94
CA PRO A 99 -9.12 -9.98 -0.85
C PRO A 99 -9.82 -11.32 -1.11
N ASP A 100 -9.86 -11.78 -2.36
CA ASP A 100 -10.56 -12.98 -2.79
C ASP A 100 -9.82 -13.71 -3.93
N GLU A 101 -10.13 -15.01 -4.09
CA GLU A 101 -9.49 -15.87 -5.09
C GLU A 101 -9.90 -15.50 -6.53
N GLU A 102 -11.11 -14.99 -6.74
CA GLU A 102 -11.62 -14.67 -8.08
C GLU A 102 -10.85 -13.48 -8.67
N SER A 103 -10.67 -12.40 -7.91
CA SER A 103 -9.89 -11.24 -8.32
C SER A 103 -8.41 -11.58 -8.50
N TYR A 104 -7.85 -12.42 -7.62
CA TYR A 104 -6.50 -12.96 -7.76
C TYR A 104 -6.31 -13.73 -9.07
N GLU A 105 -7.17 -14.70 -9.39
CA GLU A 105 -7.01 -15.52 -10.60
C GLU A 105 -7.14 -14.68 -11.89
N LYS A 106 -8.03 -13.68 -11.90
CA LYS A 106 -8.12 -12.71 -13.02
C LYS A 106 -6.82 -11.93 -13.19
N ALA A 107 -6.25 -11.42 -12.10
CA ALA A 107 -5.00 -10.67 -12.13
C ALA A 107 -3.79 -11.57 -12.51
N PHE A 108 -3.77 -12.82 -12.05
CA PHE A 108 -2.73 -13.78 -12.37
C PHE A 108 -2.59 -14.00 -13.88
N LEU A 109 -3.72 -14.07 -14.60
CA LEU A 109 -3.71 -14.16 -16.06
C LEU A 109 -2.95 -12.98 -16.67
N VAL A 110 -3.28 -11.73 -16.30
CA VAL A 110 -2.60 -10.54 -16.81
C VAL A 110 -1.11 -10.52 -16.46
N HIS A 111 -0.77 -10.95 -15.25
CA HIS A 111 0.62 -11.07 -14.75
C HIS A 111 1.45 -12.13 -15.47
N SER A 112 0.82 -13.20 -15.96
CA SER A 112 1.48 -14.35 -16.55
C SER A 112 1.18 -14.52 -18.04
N CYS A 113 1.33 -13.46 -18.83
CA CYS A 113 1.16 -13.47 -20.29
C CYS A 113 -0.22 -13.99 -20.77
N GLY A 114 -1.28 -13.84 -19.98
CA GLY A 114 -2.62 -14.36 -20.27
C GLY A 114 -2.83 -15.84 -19.92
N ARG A 115 -1.88 -16.49 -19.26
CA ARG A 115 -1.87 -17.95 -19.04
C ARG A 115 -2.39 -18.33 -17.65
N PRO A 116 -3.34 -19.29 -17.56
CA PRO A 116 -3.76 -19.86 -16.28
C PRO A 116 -2.58 -20.47 -15.50
N ARG A 117 -2.65 -20.44 -14.17
CA ARG A 117 -1.59 -20.95 -13.29
C ARG A 117 -1.27 -22.44 -13.50
N THR A 118 -2.30 -23.22 -13.83
CA THR A 118 -2.20 -24.66 -14.09
C THR A 118 -1.94 -25.01 -15.56
N ASP A 119 -1.85 -24.01 -16.45
CA ASP A 119 -1.66 -24.23 -17.87
C ASP A 119 -0.34 -24.95 -18.17
N ARG A 120 -0.43 -25.94 -19.06
CA ARG A 120 0.70 -26.69 -19.63
C ARG A 120 0.72 -26.65 -21.15
N ASP A 121 -0.31 -26.06 -21.76
CA ASP A 121 -0.60 -26.16 -23.19
C ASP A 121 -0.39 -24.83 -23.93
N TYR A 122 0.13 -23.81 -23.26
CA TYR A 122 0.31 -22.44 -23.78
C TYR A 122 -1.00 -21.76 -24.15
N LEU A 123 -2.04 -21.95 -23.33
CA LEU A 123 -3.33 -21.28 -23.51
C LEU A 123 -3.26 -19.82 -23.05
N HIS A 124 -3.57 -18.89 -23.96
CA HIS A 124 -3.71 -17.47 -23.66
C HIS A 124 -5.19 -17.07 -23.61
N ARG A 125 -5.73 -16.81 -22.41
CA ARG A 125 -7.15 -16.48 -22.20
C ARG A 125 -7.46 -14.99 -22.30
N THR A 126 -6.47 -14.13 -22.09
CA THR A 126 -6.60 -12.68 -22.13
C THR A 126 -5.28 -12.04 -22.55
N THR A 127 -5.30 -10.75 -22.84
CA THR A 127 -4.07 -9.98 -23.00
C THR A 127 -3.39 -9.83 -21.65
N GLY A 128 -2.12 -10.21 -21.58
CA GLY A 128 -1.29 -10.06 -20.38
C GLY A 128 0.15 -9.74 -20.77
N SER A 129 0.96 -9.42 -19.77
CA SER A 129 2.39 -9.17 -19.91
C SER A 129 3.17 -10.15 -19.03
N ASN A 130 4.50 -10.18 -19.19
CA ASN A 130 5.35 -10.91 -18.26
C ASN A 130 5.73 -10.01 -17.09
N TYR A 131 4.94 -10.05 -16.01
CA TYR A 131 5.23 -9.34 -14.76
C TYR A 131 5.81 -10.25 -13.67
N ARG A 132 6.24 -11.46 -14.04
CA ARG A 132 6.78 -12.45 -13.09
C ARG A 132 8.05 -11.94 -12.42
N MET A 133 8.04 -11.95 -11.10
CA MET A 133 9.26 -11.79 -10.30
C MET A 133 10.15 -13.02 -10.46
N ASN A 134 11.47 -12.82 -10.50
CA ASN A 134 12.43 -13.91 -10.52
C ASN A 134 12.71 -14.46 -9.11
N GLU A 135 13.19 -15.70 -9.03
CA GLU A 135 13.46 -16.41 -7.77
C GLU A 135 14.54 -15.73 -6.91
N PHE A 136 15.52 -15.04 -7.51
CA PHE A 136 16.56 -14.34 -6.75
C PHE A 136 15.97 -13.15 -5.98
N SER A 137 15.15 -12.32 -6.63
CA SER A 137 14.43 -11.24 -5.97
C SER A 137 13.53 -11.78 -4.85
N ALA A 138 12.81 -12.88 -5.09
CA ALA A 138 11.98 -13.51 -4.08
C ALA A 138 12.78 -14.02 -2.86
N ALA A 139 13.95 -14.64 -3.09
CA ALA A 139 14.83 -15.12 -2.02
C ALA A 139 15.37 -13.96 -1.15
N VAL A 140 15.76 -12.84 -1.77
CA VAL A 140 16.17 -11.63 -1.04
C VAL A 140 15.01 -11.08 -0.22
N LEU A 141 13.81 -10.95 -0.80
CA LEU A 141 12.64 -10.45 -0.09
C LEU A 141 12.22 -11.34 1.09
N ARG A 142 12.33 -12.67 0.96
CA ARG A 142 12.10 -13.58 2.09
C ARG A 142 13.06 -13.32 3.25
N ALA A 143 14.33 -13.02 2.97
CA ALA A 143 15.31 -12.67 4.00
C ALA A 143 15.08 -11.25 4.57
N GLN A 144 14.56 -10.31 3.78
CA GLN A 144 14.15 -8.99 4.27
C GLN A 144 12.92 -9.11 5.20
N LEU A 145 11.94 -9.95 4.84
CA LEU A 145 10.69 -10.11 5.57
C LEU A 145 10.92 -10.57 7.02
N SER A 146 11.90 -11.46 7.25
CA SER A 146 12.25 -11.92 8.61
C SER A 146 12.87 -10.84 9.50
N ARG A 147 13.32 -9.73 8.91
CA ARG A 147 13.96 -8.61 9.60
C ARG A 147 13.08 -7.37 9.67
N LEU A 148 12.01 -7.31 8.87
CA LEU A 148 11.14 -6.16 8.73
C LEU A 148 10.64 -5.69 10.09
N ASP A 149 10.18 -6.61 10.95
CA ASP A 149 9.57 -6.23 12.21
C ASP A 149 10.53 -5.51 13.15
N GLY A 150 11.77 -6.02 13.28
CA GLY A 150 12.82 -5.37 14.06
C GLY A 150 13.26 -4.04 13.47
N GLN A 151 13.30 -3.92 12.14
CA GLN A 151 13.64 -2.67 11.45
C GLN A 151 12.58 -1.58 11.65
N ILE A 152 11.30 -1.94 11.67
CA ILE A 152 10.21 -1.00 11.95
C ILE A 152 10.24 -0.58 13.42
N ALA A 153 10.43 -1.52 14.36
CA ALA A 153 10.49 -1.20 15.78
C ALA A 153 11.59 -0.16 16.10
N VAL A 154 12.75 -0.27 15.45
CA VAL A 154 13.82 0.72 15.58
C VAL A 154 13.40 2.10 15.08
N ARG A 155 12.62 2.18 13.99
CA ARG A 155 12.12 3.44 13.45
C ARG A 155 11.08 4.07 14.36
N GLU A 156 10.09 3.30 14.81
CA GLU A 156 9.07 3.78 15.74
C GLU A 156 9.68 4.26 17.07
N GLN A 157 10.71 3.57 17.57
CA GLN A 157 11.41 4.01 18.78
C GLN A 157 12.14 5.35 18.58
N ARG A 158 12.68 5.60 17.38
CA ARG A 158 13.49 6.80 17.07
C ARG A 158 12.65 8.00 16.64
N TRP A 159 11.48 7.77 16.05
CA TRP A 159 10.64 8.82 15.52
C TRP A 159 10.30 9.93 16.53
N PRO A 160 9.89 9.64 17.79
CA PRO A 160 9.56 10.70 18.75
C PRO A 160 10.70 11.69 18.99
N LEU A 161 11.94 11.19 19.05
CA LEU A 161 13.12 12.05 19.21
C LEU A 161 13.37 12.88 17.96
N LEU A 162 13.29 12.28 16.77
CA LEU A 162 13.48 13.02 15.52
C LEU A 162 12.41 14.11 15.36
N ALA A 163 11.15 13.76 15.60
CA ALA A 163 10.02 14.68 15.51
C ALA A 163 10.17 15.85 16.49
N SER A 164 10.57 15.61 17.74
CA SER A 164 10.77 16.69 18.71
C SER A 164 11.89 17.64 18.30
N LEU A 165 13.02 17.11 17.82
CA LEU A 165 14.14 17.92 17.35
C LEU A 165 13.81 18.71 16.08
N LEU A 166 13.03 18.13 15.16
CA LEU A 166 12.57 18.82 13.96
C LEU A 166 11.59 19.96 14.30
N ALA A 167 10.71 19.75 15.28
CA ALA A 167 9.73 20.75 15.71
C ALA A 167 10.37 21.99 16.36
N GLU A 168 11.64 21.90 16.82
CA GLU A 168 12.39 23.05 17.33
C GLU A 168 12.86 24.01 16.22
N ILE A 169 12.86 23.56 14.95
CA ILE A 169 13.30 24.36 13.81
C ILE A 169 12.14 25.25 13.31
N PRO A 170 12.27 26.60 13.33
CA PRO A 170 11.20 27.49 12.88
C PRO A 170 10.75 27.20 11.45
N GLY A 171 9.44 26.99 11.27
CA GLY A 171 8.83 26.70 9.96
C GLY A 171 8.86 25.23 9.54
N VAL A 172 9.44 24.33 10.34
CA VAL A 172 9.39 22.88 10.12
C VAL A 172 8.28 22.28 10.98
N VAL A 173 7.38 21.54 10.34
CA VAL A 173 6.30 20.80 11.01
C VAL A 173 6.49 19.32 10.69
N PRO A 174 6.78 18.46 11.67
CA PRO A 174 6.81 17.02 11.47
C PRO A 174 5.43 16.50 11.03
N GLN A 175 5.41 15.46 10.20
CA GLN A 175 4.17 14.78 9.81
C GLN A 175 3.40 14.33 11.07
N GLY A 176 2.12 14.67 11.12
CA GLY A 176 1.21 14.20 12.17
C GLY A 176 0.83 12.75 12.01
N ARG A 177 0.21 12.18 13.04
CA ARG A 177 -0.15 10.76 13.10
C ARG A 177 -1.63 10.58 13.35
N ASP A 178 -2.27 9.74 12.54
CA ASP A 178 -3.60 9.23 12.87
C ASP A 178 -3.49 8.21 14.03
N PRO A 179 -4.17 8.44 15.17
CA PRO A 179 -4.08 7.57 16.34
C PRO A 179 -4.64 6.16 16.11
N ARG A 180 -5.42 5.92 15.05
CA ARG A 180 -5.92 4.59 14.67
C ARG A 180 -4.86 3.74 13.96
N GLY A 181 -3.78 4.37 13.47
CA GLY A 181 -2.63 3.68 12.93
C GLY A 181 -1.73 3.15 14.05
N ASP A 182 -1.89 1.89 14.43
CA ASP A 182 -1.16 1.28 15.56
C ASP A 182 0.34 1.14 15.28
N ARG A 183 0.71 0.99 14.00
CA ARG A 183 2.11 0.81 13.60
C ARG A 183 2.43 1.61 12.35
N ASN A 184 3.37 2.55 12.48
CA ASN A 184 3.86 3.35 11.37
C ASN A 184 5.33 2.94 11.07
N PRO A 185 5.63 2.41 9.88
CA PRO A 185 6.97 1.97 9.57
C PRO A 185 7.94 3.11 9.23
N HIS A 186 7.49 4.37 9.17
CA HIS A 186 8.28 5.57 8.88
C HIS A 186 9.22 5.37 7.69
N TYR A 187 8.62 5.37 6.49
CA TYR A 187 9.34 5.18 5.24
C TYR A 187 10.35 6.31 4.94
N MET A 188 9.98 7.55 5.28
CA MET A 188 10.81 8.75 5.06
C MET A 188 11.67 9.09 6.28
#